data_AF-K2G4D2-F1
#
_entry.id   AF-K2G4D2-F1
#
_cell.length_a   1.000
_cell.length_b   1.000
_cell.length_c   1.000
_cell.angle_alpha   90.00
_cell.angle_beta   90.00
_cell.angle_gamma   90.00
#
_symmetry.space_group_name_H-M   'P 1'
#
loop_
_entity.id
_entity.type
_entity.pdbx_description
1 polymer ?
#
loop_
_entity_poly.entity_id
_entity_poly.type
_entity_poly.pdbx_seq_one_letter_code
_entity_poly.pdbx_strand_id
1 'polypeptide(L)'
;MQNFRSYLSRYINFGQSWFERLSFVKADKLKWIYLEQFQALWDERLQDVVIVIVPDDLWHKWISPSESHAHENMILFRQGYFESVENPDGIAWMIHELAHCQKFLDSENKEDYFSEMRNPAFIDLPWSTYPNNAVERYAFGRQFRFLRRLGKKREEILGLLEPYYSVKDFPFFNKILDEAFENQHLLI
;
A
#
# COMPACT_ATOMS: atom_id res chain seq x y z
N MET A 1 -14.06 18.36 5.33
CA MET A 1 -12.91 17.65 5.94
C MET A 1 -13.45 16.53 6.81
N GLN A 2 -13.20 15.28 6.43
CA GLN A 2 -13.45 14.11 7.27
C GLN A 2 -12.67 14.28 8.59
N ASN A 3 -13.27 13.98 9.74
CA ASN A 3 -12.59 14.15 11.02
C ASN A 3 -11.65 12.96 11.27
N PHE A 4 -10.51 12.93 10.57
CA PHE A 4 -9.45 11.94 10.73
C PHE A 4 -9.05 11.76 12.19
N ARG A 5 -9.13 12.82 13.00
CA ARG A 5 -8.81 12.76 14.44
C ARG A 5 -9.74 11.80 15.17
N SER A 6 -11.04 11.86 14.92
CA SER A 6 -12.01 10.94 15.54
C SER A 6 -11.79 9.50 15.11
N TYR A 7 -11.44 9.26 13.84
CA TYR A 7 -11.12 7.92 13.35
C TYR A 7 -9.85 7.37 14.01
N LEU A 8 -8.74 8.10 13.91
CA LEU A 8 -7.44 7.69 14.45
C LEU A 8 -7.46 7.52 15.97
N SER A 9 -8.24 8.33 16.69
CA SER A 9 -8.41 8.19 18.14
C SER A 9 -9.03 6.84 18.50
N ARG A 10 -9.99 6.38 17.70
CA ARG A 10 -10.63 5.07 17.89
C ARG A 10 -9.75 3.93 17.42
N TYR A 11 -9.06 4.11 16.29
CA TYR A 11 -8.26 3.07 15.66
C TYR A 11 -7.03 2.70 16.51
N ILE A 12 -6.26 3.71 16.94
CA ILE A 12 -4.98 3.50 17.63
C ILE A 12 -5.09 3.73 19.15
N ASN A 13 -6.29 4.05 19.65
CA ASN A 13 -6.55 4.37 21.06
C ASN A 13 -5.61 5.45 21.62
N PHE A 14 -5.29 6.45 20.80
CA PHE A 14 -4.37 7.53 21.16
C PHE A 14 -5.07 8.65 21.92
N GLY A 15 -4.32 9.28 22.85
CA GLY A 15 -4.73 10.52 23.52
C GLY A 15 -4.64 11.74 22.59
N GLN A 16 -5.37 12.80 22.92
CA GLN A 16 -5.40 14.07 22.16
C GLN A 16 -4.00 14.66 21.89
N SER A 17 -3.07 14.57 22.83
CA SER A 17 -1.71 15.12 22.71
C SER A 17 -0.85 14.45 21.63
N TRP A 18 -1.24 13.28 21.13
CA TRP A 18 -0.48 12.57 20.10
C TRP A 18 -0.79 13.10 18.70
N PHE A 19 -2.00 13.65 18.49
CA PHE A 19 -2.39 14.24 17.22
C PHE A 19 -1.52 15.41 16.79
N GLU A 20 -0.98 16.15 17.76
CA GLU A 20 -0.09 17.29 17.52
C GLU A 20 1.28 16.85 16.97
N ARG A 21 1.61 15.56 17.13
CA ARG A 21 2.86 14.97 16.64
C ARG A 21 2.74 14.34 15.26
N LEU A 22 1.52 14.18 14.74
CA LEU A 22 1.28 13.63 13.41
C LEU A 22 1.47 14.72 12.36
N SER A 23 2.13 14.36 11.25
CA SER A 23 2.19 15.23 10.06
C SER A 23 1.26 14.71 8.99
N PHE A 24 0.64 15.63 8.24
CA PHE A 24 -0.36 15.31 7.22
C PHE A 24 0.08 15.89 5.88
N VAL A 25 0.11 15.06 4.84
CA VAL A 25 0.50 15.45 3.48
C VAL A 25 -0.57 14.92 2.52
N LYS A 26 -1.03 15.74 1.57
CA LYS A 26 -1.88 15.24 0.49
C LYS A 26 -1.05 14.45 -0.52
N ALA A 27 -1.63 13.41 -1.12
CA ALA A 27 -0.94 12.57 -2.10
C ALA A 27 -0.34 13.38 -3.27
N ASP A 28 -1.03 14.43 -3.74
CA ASP A 28 -0.55 15.31 -4.82
C ASP A 28 0.59 16.26 -4.41
N LYS A 29 0.87 16.37 -3.10
CA LYS A 29 1.98 17.17 -2.53
C LYS A 29 3.12 16.30 -2.01
N LEU A 30 3.13 15.01 -2.36
CA LEU A 30 4.20 14.10 -2.01
C LEU A 30 5.55 14.57 -2.57
N LYS A 31 6.62 14.32 -1.80
CA LYS A 31 8.00 14.57 -2.27
C LYS A 31 8.29 13.74 -3.53
N TRP A 32 9.25 14.19 -4.34
CA TRP A 32 9.55 13.59 -5.65
C TRP A 32 9.73 12.05 -5.61
N ILE A 33 10.34 11.51 -4.54
CA ILE A 33 10.54 10.06 -4.35
C ILE A 33 9.22 9.25 -4.33
N TYR A 34 8.12 9.87 -3.90
CA TYR A 34 6.79 9.26 -3.84
C TYR A 34 5.87 9.77 -4.96
N LEU A 35 6.20 10.91 -5.56
CA LEU A 35 5.39 11.52 -6.61
C LEU A 35 5.33 10.62 -7.85
N GLU A 36 6.42 9.99 -8.24
CA GLU A 36 6.44 9.05 -9.38
C GLU A 36 5.55 7.81 -9.13
N GLN A 37 5.49 7.35 -7.88
CA GLN A 37 4.62 6.25 -7.45
C GLN A 37 3.14 6.65 -7.54
N PHE A 38 2.80 7.84 -7.06
CA PHE A 38 1.45 8.42 -7.20
C PHE A 38 1.06 8.57 -8.68
N GLN A 39 1.92 9.19 -9.48
CA GLN A 39 1.68 9.42 -10.91
C GLN A 39 1.54 8.12 -11.70
N ALA A 40 2.20 7.03 -11.28
CA ALA A 40 2.08 5.72 -11.92
C ALA A 40 0.68 5.09 -11.81
N LEU A 41 -0.20 5.61 -10.96
CA LEU A 41 -1.58 5.15 -10.87
C LEU A 41 -2.53 5.81 -11.87
N TRP A 42 -2.17 6.99 -12.40
CA TRP A 42 -2.93 7.75 -13.40
C TRP A 42 -4.39 8.01 -12.98
N ASP A 43 -4.59 8.38 -11.71
CA ASP A 43 -5.91 8.55 -11.12
C ASP A 43 -5.98 9.81 -10.27
N GLU A 44 -6.60 10.85 -10.82
CA GLU A 44 -6.72 12.16 -10.18
C GLU A 44 -7.56 12.12 -8.89
N ARG A 45 -8.44 11.13 -8.73
CA ARG A 45 -9.28 10.99 -7.53
C ARG A 45 -8.43 10.76 -6.28
N LEU A 46 -7.22 10.21 -6.46
CA LEU A 46 -6.27 9.97 -5.38
C LEU A 46 -5.66 11.25 -4.79
N GLN A 47 -5.81 12.42 -5.44
CA GLN A 47 -5.23 13.68 -4.95
C GLN A 47 -5.70 14.07 -3.54
N ASP A 48 -6.90 13.60 -3.15
CA ASP A 48 -7.48 13.88 -1.85
C ASP A 48 -7.13 12.84 -0.78
N VAL A 49 -6.38 11.80 -1.13
CA VAL A 49 -5.83 10.85 -0.15
C VAL A 49 -4.84 11.57 0.75
N VAL A 50 -5.03 11.42 2.06
CA VAL A 50 -4.19 12.01 3.09
C VAL A 50 -3.18 11.00 3.60
N ILE A 51 -1.91 11.33 3.46
CA ILE A 51 -0.78 10.59 4.03
C ILE A 51 -0.53 11.14 5.43
N VAL A 52 -0.70 10.30 6.44
CA VAL A 52 -0.43 10.60 7.84
C VAL A 52 0.94 10.00 8.19
N ILE A 53 1.90 10.87 8.46
CA ILE A 53 3.23 10.49 8.89
C ILE A 53 3.20 10.33 10.40
N VAL A 54 3.43 9.09 10.85
CA VAL A 54 3.34 8.67 12.25
C VAL A 54 4.74 8.52 12.83
N PRO A 55 5.08 9.23 13.92
CA PRO A 55 6.39 9.08 14.55
C PRO A 55 6.66 7.64 14.97
N ASP A 56 7.92 7.22 14.87
CA ASP A 56 8.34 5.82 15.08
C ASP A 56 7.95 5.26 16.44
N ASP A 57 8.01 6.07 17.51
CA ASP A 57 7.61 5.67 18.86
C ASP A 57 6.09 5.48 19.01
N LEU A 58 5.30 5.96 18.05
CA LEU A 58 3.85 5.74 17.97
C LEU A 58 3.48 4.66 16.93
N TRP A 59 4.45 4.13 16.21
CA TRP A 59 4.19 3.11 15.19
C TRP A 59 4.02 1.74 15.84
N HIS A 60 2.81 1.18 15.73
CA HIS A 60 2.44 -0.06 16.42
C HIS A 60 2.56 -1.31 15.54
N LYS A 61 2.80 -1.15 14.23
CA LYS A 61 2.98 -2.27 13.28
C LYS A 61 4.47 -2.57 13.17
N TRP A 62 4.95 -3.57 13.89
CA TRP A 62 6.40 -3.84 14.00
C TRP A 62 7.15 -3.93 12.65
N ILE A 63 6.56 -4.60 11.66
CA ILE A 63 7.25 -4.98 10.42
C ILE A 63 6.85 -4.11 9.21
N SER A 64 5.56 -3.79 9.04
CA SER A 64 5.11 -2.98 7.90
C SER A 64 5.43 -1.49 8.12
N PRO A 65 5.99 -0.77 7.14
CA PRO A 65 6.22 0.67 7.25
C PRO A 65 4.99 1.52 6.92
N SER A 66 3.92 0.92 6.38
CA SER A 66 2.71 1.63 5.99
C SER A 66 1.44 0.81 6.22
N GLU A 67 0.30 1.49 6.19
CA GLU A 67 -1.03 0.90 6.23
C GLU A 67 -2.05 1.83 5.57
N SER A 68 -2.88 1.32 4.68
CA SER A 68 -3.98 2.06 4.09
C SER A 68 -5.29 1.89 4.86
N HIS A 69 -5.98 3.00 5.03
CA HIS A 69 -7.38 3.09 5.45
C HIS A 69 -8.17 3.65 4.27
N ALA A 70 -8.26 2.86 3.20
CA ALA A 70 -8.81 3.26 1.91
C ALA A 70 -10.22 3.89 2.02
N HIS A 71 -11.07 3.32 2.90
CA HIS A 71 -12.43 3.82 3.17
C HIS A 71 -12.50 5.19 3.85
N GLU A 72 -11.38 5.68 4.38
CA GLU A 72 -11.24 7.03 4.93
C GLU A 72 -10.41 7.93 4.01
N ASN A 73 -9.98 7.49 2.81
CA ASN A 73 -9.01 8.22 1.97
C ASN A 73 -7.73 8.57 2.73
N MET A 74 -7.18 7.62 3.49
CA MET A 74 -6.05 7.86 4.38
C MET A 74 -5.02 6.74 4.29
N ILE A 75 -3.74 7.09 4.38
CA ILE A 75 -2.62 6.15 4.49
C ILE A 75 -1.80 6.56 5.70
N LEU A 76 -1.44 5.61 6.56
CA LEU A 76 -0.49 5.82 7.64
C LEU A 76 0.89 5.36 7.17
N PHE A 77 1.91 6.15 7.49
CA PHE A 77 3.28 5.86 7.10
C PHE A 77 4.21 6.11 8.28
N ARG A 78 5.06 5.14 8.61
CA ARG A 78 6.08 5.25 9.64
C ARG A 78 7.09 6.33 9.25
N GLN A 79 7.32 7.31 10.14
CA GLN A 79 8.14 8.49 9.86
C GLN A 79 9.56 8.14 9.42
N GLY A 80 10.27 7.31 10.17
CA GLY A 80 11.65 6.94 9.90
C GLY A 80 11.84 6.25 8.55
N TYR A 81 10.82 5.53 8.07
CA TYR A 81 10.82 4.99 6.71
C TYR A 81 10.47 6.06 5.69
N PHE A 82 9.41 6.83 5.93
CA PHE A 82 8.92 7.86 5.02
C PHE A 82 9.98 8.92 4.68
N GLU A 83 10.79 9.28 5.69
CA GLU A 83 11.81 10.33 5.60
C GLU A 83 13.22 9.79 5.30
N SER A 84 13.39 8.47 5.17
CA SER A 84 14.69 7.84 4.93
C SER A 84 15.30 8.30 3.61
N VAL A 85 16.47 8.93 3.69
CA VAL A 85 17.27 9.34 2.52
C VAL A 85 18.21 8.21 2.08
N GLU A 86 18.70 7.41 3.03
CA GLU A 86 19.66 6.33 2.77
C GLU A 86 19.01 5.11 2.13
N ASN A 87 17.75 4.84 2.49
CA ASN A 87 16.94 3.77 1.92
C ASN A 87 15.56 4.34 1.57
N PRO A 88 15.45 5.13 0.48
CA PRO A 88 14.16 5.60 0.00
C PRO A 88 13.31 4.37 -0.36
N ASP A 89 11.98 4.51 -0.30
CA ASP A 89 10.97 3.45 -0.50
C ASP A 89 11.19 2.56 -1.73
N GLY A 90 12.17 1.65 -1.64
CA GLY A 90 12.74 0.94 -2.79
C GLY A 90 11.88 -0.22 -3.24
N ILE A 91 10.98 -0.67 -2.37
CA ILE A 91 9.93 -1.65 -2.68
C ILE A 91 8.63 -0.96 -3.12
N ALA A 92 8.56 0.37 -3.09
CA ALA A 92 7.42 1.15 -3.52
C ALA A 92 6.13 0.83 -2.72
N TRP A 93 6.19 0.95 -1.40
CA TRP A 93 5.02 0.85 -0.52
C TRP A 93 3.98 1.94 -0.81
N MET A 94 4.38 3.15 -1.19
CA MET A 94 3.41 4.21 -1.44
C MET A 94 2.44 3.87 -2.58
N ILE A 95 2.92 3.32 -3.70
CA ILE A 95 2.02 2.90 -4.79
C ILE A 95 1.10 1.75 -4.36
N HIS A 96 1.58 0.86 -3.50
CA HIS A 96 0.77 -0.23 -2.95
C HIS A 96 -0.41 0.32 -2.14
N GLU A 97 -0.14 1.23 -1.19
CA GLU A 97 -1.18 1.82 -0.35
C GLU A 97 -2.16 2.72 -1.12
N LEU A 98 -1.65 3.47 -2.10
CA LEU A 98 -2.49 4.24 -3.01
C LEU A 98 -3.34 3.33 -3.91
N ALA A 99 -2.84 2.15 -4.28
CA ALA A 99 -3.61 1.19 -5.05
C ALA A 99 -4.78 0.60 -4.24
N HIS A 100 -4.64 0.43 -2.92
CA HIS A 100 -5.79 0.11 -2.06
C HIS A 100 -6.85 1.22 -2.07
N CYS A 101 -6.42 2.48 -2.01
CA CYS A 101 -7.33 3.63 -2.11
C CYS A 101 -8.02 3.68 -3.48
N GLN A 102 -7.27 3.49 -4.57
CA GLN A 102 -7.81 3.41 -5.92
C GLN A 102 -8.86 2.31 -6.03
N LYS A 103 -8.53 1.12 -5.51
CA LYS A 103 -9.44 -0.02 -5.55
C LYS A 103 -10.73 0.20 -4.76
N PHE A 104 -10.67 0.92 -3.64
CA PHE A 104 -11.84 1.36 -2.91
C PHE A 104 -12.69 2.34 -3.73
N LEU A 105 -12.06 3.31 -4.40
CA LEU A 105 -12.74 4.28 -5.27
C LEU A 105 -13.33 3.65 -6.54
N ASP A 106 -12.80 2.50 -6.98
CA ASP A 106 -13.34 1.69 -8.08
C ASP A 106 -14.51 0.81 -7.64
N SER A 107 -14.75 0.66 -6.33
CA SER A 107 -15.87 -0.13 -5.79
C SER A 107 -17.15 0.70 -5.78
N GLU A 108 -18.30 0.09 -6.08
CA GLU A 108 -19.58 0.80 -6.09
C GLU A 108 -19.98 1.32 -4.69
N ASN A 109 -19.60 0.56 -3.66
CA ASN A 109 -19.84 0.89 -2.26
C ASN A 109 -18.77 0.25 -1.35
N LYS A 110 -18.89 0.55 -0.06
CA LYS A 110 -17.96 0.11 0.98
C LYS A 110 -18.02 -1.41 1.17
N GLU A 111 -19.23 -1.98 1.12
CA GLU A 111 -19.50 -3.40 1.33
C GLU A 111 -18.83 -4.27 0.26
N ASP A 112 -18.84 -3.84 -1.00
CA ASP A 112 -18.20 -4.56 -2.11
C ASP A 112 -16.70 -4.64 -1.93
N TYR A 113 -16.05 -3.53 -1.58
CA TYR A 113 -14.62 -3.52 -1.25
C TYR A 113 -14.28 -4.50 -0.12
N PHE A 114 -15.06 -4.48 0.98
CA PHE A 114 -14.82 -5.43 2.09
C PHE A 114 -15.17 -6.87 1.74
N SER A 115 -16.10 -7.10 0.80
CA SER A 115 -16.36 -8.43 0.27
C SER A 115 -15.15 -8.95 -0.50
N GLU A 116 -14.52 -8.12 -1.33
CA GLU A 116 -13.31 -8.51 -2.07
C GLU A 116 -12.11 -8.80 -1.17
N MET A 117 -11.99 -8.13 -0.03
CA MET A 117 -10.97 -8.47 0.99
C MET A 117 -11.14 -9.88 1.58
N ARG A 118 -12.34 -10.45 1.48
CA ARG A 118 -12.67 -11.80 1.99
C ARG A 118 -12.69 -12.86 0.90
N ASN A 119 -12.61 -12.46 -0.36
CA ASN A 119 -12.64 -13.37 -1.50
C ASN A 119 -11.22 -13.76 -1.90
N PRO A 120 -10.93 -15.07 -2.04
CA PRO A 120 -9.59 -15.50 -2.43
C PRO A 120 -9.25 -15.02 -3.84
N ALA A 121 -8.07 -14.44 -4.03
CA ALA A 121 -7.60 -14.03 -5.36
C ALA A 121 -7.21 -15.23 -6.24
N PHE A 122 -6.68 -16.28 -5.61
CA PHE A 122 -6.31 -17.54 -6.24
C PHE A 122 -6.92 -18.70 -5.46
N ILE A 123 -7.80 -19.45 -6.11
CA ILE A 123 -8.57 -20.55 -5.47
C ILE A 123 -7.67 -21.71 -5.04
N ASP A 124 -6.54 -21.89 -5.72
CA ASP A 124 -5.58 -22.96 -5.47
C ASP A 124 -4.57 -22.65 -4.34
N LEU A 125 -4.62 -21.44 -3.77
CA LEU A 125 -3.76 -21.05 -2.64
C LEU A 125 -4.56 -20.97 -1.33
N PRO A 126 -4.03 -21.52 -0.23
CA PRO A 126 -4.68 -21.39 1.07
C PRO A 126 -4.61 -19.93 1.57
N TRP A 127 -5.48 -19.60 2.52
CA TRP A 127 -5.28 -18.42 3.36
C TRP A 127 -4.04 -18.65 4.24
N SER A 128 -2.98 -17.86 4.04
CA SER A 128 -1.77 -17.90 4.87
C SER A 128 -1.83 -16.82 5.96
N THR A 129 -0.69 -16.56 6.62
CA THR A 129 -0.55 -15.43 7.56
C THR A 129 -0.85 -14.10 6.86
N TYR A 130 -0.52 -13.99 5.57
CA TYR A 130 -0.92 -12.88 4.70
C TYR A 130 -2.18 -13.23 3.89
N PRO A 131 -3.14 -12.30 3.73
CA PRO A 131 -4.39 -12.64 3.07
C PRO A 131 -4.21 -12.76 1.54
N ASN A 132 -4.41 -13.97 1.01
CA ASN A 132 -4.65 -14.21 -0.41
C ASN A 132 -6.03 -13.65 -0.78
N ASN A 133 -6.15 -12.36 -1.08
CA ASN A 133 -7.42 -11.75 -1.45
C ASN A 133 -7.32 -10.82 -2.68
N ALA A 134 -8.47 -10.49 -3.27
CA ALA A 134 -8.54 -9.73 -4.53
C ALA A 134 -7.98 -8.30 -4.40
N VAL A 135 -8.17 -7.67 -3.24
CA VAL A 135 -7.68 -6.32 -2.95
C VAL A 135 -6.15 -6.30 -2.87
N GLU A 136 -5.55 -7.27 -2.18
CA GLU A 136 -4.10 -7.45 -2.10
C GLU A 136 -3.48 -7.77 -3.46
N ARG A 137 -4.10 -8.67 -4.23
CA ARG A 137 -3.64 -8.98 -5.59
C ARG A 137 -3.62 -7.73 -6.46
N TYR A 138 -4.64 -6.87 -6.34
CA TYR A 138 -4.68 -5.60 -7.06
C TYR A 138 -3.51 -4.70 -6.65
N ALA A 139 -3.32 -4.47 -5.34
CA ALA A 139 -2.30 -3.56 -4.81
C ALA A 139 -0.87 -4.02 -5.17
N PHE A 140 -0.52 -5.27 -4.87
CA PHE A 140 0.76 -5.85 -5.28
C PHE A 140 0.93 -5.88 -6.79
N GLY A 141 -0.14 -6.12 -7.55
CA GLY A 141 -0.09 -6.07 -9.01
C GLY A 141 0.32 -4.70 -9.53
N ARG A 142 -0.16 -3.60 -8.93
CA ARG A 142 0.29 -2.24 -9.27
C ARG A 142 1.75 -2.02 -8.87
N GLN A 143 2.12 -2.42 -7.67
CA GLN A 143 3.48 -2.31 -7.13
C GLN A 143 4.51 -3.04 -8.01
N PHE A 144 4.28 -4.31 -8.33
CA PHE A 144 5.23 -5.12 -9.10
C PHE A 144 5.35 -4.63 -10.55
N ARG A 145 4.26 -4.18 -11.17
CA ARG A 145 4.33 -3.55 -12.51
C ARG A 145 5.14 -2.25 -12.49
N PHE A 146 5.01 -1.46 -11.43
CA PHE A 146 5.82 -0.25 -11.24
C PHE A 146 7.30 -0.58 -11.04
N LEU A 147 7.64 -1.51 -10.15
CA LEU A 147 9.01 -1.96 -9.94
C LEU A 147 9.63 -2.53 -11.22
N ARG A 148 8.88 -3.34 -11.97
CA ARG A 148 9.28 -3.84 -13.30
C ARG A 148 9.55 -2.68 -14.27
N ARG A 149 8.70 -1.65 -14.30
CA ARG A 149 8.90 -0.45 -15.14
C ARG A 149 10.19 0.30 -14.79
N LEU A 150 10.59 0.28 -13.52
CA LEU A 150 11.89 0.81 -13.05
C LEU A 150 13.07 -0.12 -13.37
N GLY A 151 12.86 -1.22 -14.09
CA GLY A 151 13.89 -2.17 -14.49
C GLY A 151 14.23 -3.24 -13.46
N LYS A 152 13.47 -3.35 -12.35
CA LYS A 152 13.68 -4.42 -11.37
C LYS A 152 13.29 -5.77 -11.96
N LYS A 153 14.17 -6.76 -11.75
CA LYS A 153 13.92 -8.17 -12.08
C LYS A 153 13.04 -8.82 -11.01
N ARG A 154 12.45 -9.94 -11.38
CA ARG A 154 11.59 -10.73 -10.50
C ARG A 154 12.29 -11.08 -9.18
N GLU A 155 13.52 -11.58 -9.27
CA GLU A 155 14.29 -12.05 -8.11
C GLU A 155 14.66 -10.88 -7.18
N GLU A 156 14.92 -9.70 -7.75
CA GLU A 156 15.17 -8.48 -6.97
C GLU A 156 13.92 -8.06 -6.20
N ILE A 157 12.73 -8.12 -6.81
CA ILE A 157 11.47 -7.78 -6.13
C ILE A 157 11.19 -8.77 -5.00
N LEU A 158 11.42 -10.07 -5.22
CA LEU A 158 11.27 -11.08 -4.17
C LEU A 158 12.23 -10.82 -3.00
N GLY A 159 13.50 -10.51 -3.27
CA GLY A 159 14.48 -10.18 -2.24
C GLY A 159 14.11 -8.93 -1.44
N LEU A 160 13.42 -7.96 -2.03
CA LEU A 160 12.89 -6.80 -1.30
C LEU A 160 11.74 -7.15 -0.34
N LEU A 161 10.97 -8.20 -0.64
CA LEU A 161 9.83 -8.66 0.18
C LEU A 161 10.24 -9.55 1.37
N GLU A 162 11.36 -10.27 1.26
CA GLU A 162 11.84 -11.22 2.28
C GLU A 162 11.90 -10.66 3.72
N PRO A 163 12.31 -9.40 3.97
CA PRO A 163 12.32 -8.85 5.33
C PRO A 163 10.93 -8.68 5.96
N TYR A 164 9.88 -8.63 5.14
CA TYR A 164 8.52 -8.27 5.57
C TYR A 164 7.58 -9.47 5.67
N TYR A 165 7.91 -10.57 4.99
CA TYR A 165 6.99 -11.69 4.79
C TYR A 165 7.59 -13.05 5.12
N SER A 166 6.72 -13.99 5.47
CA SER A 166 7.14 -15.37 5.71
C SER A 166 7.20 -16.16 4.40
N VAL A 167 8.02 -17.21 4.35
CA VAL A 167 8.12 -18.12 3.18
C VAL A 167 6.75 -18.65 2.72
N LYS A 168 5.77 -18.76 3.63
CA LYS A 168 4.42 -19.24 3.31
C LYS A 168 3.60 -18.25 2.47
N ASP A 169 4.00 -16.98 2.42
CA ASP A 169 3.31 -15.92 1.68
C ASP A 169 3.82 -15.80 0.24
N PHE A 170 5.03 -16.30 -0.04
CA PHE A 170 5.67 -16.24 -1.36
C PHE A 170 4.93 -16.95 -2.51
N PRO A 171 4.17 -18.04 -2.31
CA PRO A 171 3.34 -18.59 -3.37
C PRO A 171 2.33 -17.57 -3.95
N PHE A 172 1.78 -16.70 -3.10
CA PHE A 172 0.87 -15.63 -3.52
C PHE A 172 1.62 -14.57 -4.35
N PHE A 173 2.75 -14.06 -3.84
CA PHE A 173 3.54 -13.06 -4.56
C PHE A 173 4.07 -13.57 -5.90
N ASN A 174 4.48 -14.84 -5.97
CA ASN A 174 4.96 -15.45 -7.20
C ASN A 174 3.91 -15.45 -8.30
N LYS A 175 2.65 -15.80 -8.01
CA LYS A 175 1.58 -15.74 -9.02
C LYS A 175 1.35 -14.32 -9.55
N ILE A 176 1.39 -13.32 -8.67
CA ILE A 176 1.22 -11.91 -9.09
C ILE A 176 2.42 -11.44 -9.91
N LEU A 177 3.64 -11.90 -9.57
CA LEU A 177 4.83 -11.63 -10.37
C LEU A 177 4.77 -12.32 -11.74
N ASP A 178 4.22 -13.53 -11.84
CA ASP A 178 3.98 -14.20 -13.13
C ASP A 178 3.08 -13.30 -14.00
N GLU A 179 1.93 -12.86 -13.47
CA GLU A 179 1.02 -11.94 -14.17
C GLU A 179 1.69 -10.60 -14.54
N ALA A 180 2.54 -10.07 -13.66
CA ALA A 180 3.23 -8.82 -13.88
C ALA A 180 4.35 -8.93 -14.92
N PHE A 181 4.92 -10.10 -15.18
CA PHE A 181 6.05 -10.28 -16.11
C PHE A 181 5.68 -11.00 -17.41
N GLU A 182 4.63 -11.82 -17.44
CA GLU A 182 4.17 -12.56 -18.62
C GLU A 182 3.39 -11.69 -19.63
N ASN A 183 2.77 -10.61 -19.18
CA ASN A 183 2.04 -9.67 -20.05
C ASN A 183 3.00 -8.75 -20.84
N GLN A 184 3.80 -9.33 -21.75
CA GLN A 184 4.68 -8.59 -22.69
C GLN A 184 3.96 -8.17 -23.99
N HIS A 185 2.74 -8.66 -24.26
CA HIS A 185 2.13 -8.58 -25.60
C HIS A 185 0.86 -7.71 -25.76
N LEU A 186 0.43 -6.97 -24.72
CA LEU A 186 -0.85 -6.23 -24.78
C LEU A 186 -0.75 -4.71 -24.55
N LEU A 187 0.43 -4.11 -24.75
CA LEU A 187 0.58 -2.66 -24.75
C LEU A 187 1.29 -2.18 -26.02
N ILE A 188 0.50 -2.07 -27.09
CA ILE A 188 0.69 -1.13 -28.21
C ILE A 188 -0.50 -0.18 -28.16
#